data_AF-A0AAD4R596-F1
#
_entry.id   AF-A0AAD4R596-F1
#
_cell.length_a   1.000
_cell.length_b   1.000
_cell.length_c   1.000
_cell.angle_alpha   90.00
_cell.angle_beta   90.00
_cell.angle_gamma   90.00
#
_symmetry.space_group_name_H-M   'P 1'
#
loop_
_entity.id
_entity.type
_entity.pdbx_description
1 polymer ?
#
loop_
_entity_poly.entity_id
_entity_poly.type
_entity_poly.pdbx_seq_one_letter_code
_entity_poly.pdbx_strand_id
1 'polypeptide(L)'
;MVAESNNCRGESTLKTYYKTKIEEAQQLLAEKQQNVRRLQAQRNELNNKVRMLKEELAQLHEQGSYVGEVSKVMDKKKVLVKVHPEGKYVVDLDKGIEVSQLNTGCRVALRADSYTLHKILPNKVDPLVSLMMVEKVPDSTYEMIGGLDNQIKEIKEVIELPVKHPELFEALGIAQPKGVLLYGPPGTGKTLLARAVAHHTECTFIRVSGSELVQKFIGEGARMVRELFVMAREHAPSIIFMDEIDSIGSSRVEGHSGGDSEVQRTMLELLNQLDGFEATKNIKVIMATNRIDILDPALLRPGRIDRKIEFPAPDEKARADILKIHSRKMNLMRGINMKKIAEAIPGASGAEVKAVCTEAGMFALRERRIHVTQEDFEMAVDLLMAKVFHPFKALENLASLAVVWVNGPGQTTFPAAWLDVWNNAKMRYCTDGAANKLQPLCEQNTAKSPHVIAGDFDSILPSVRSYFSDKSNVIHIEDQNYTDLTKTLPNNYINNFWKECTSVVVFGGFHGRFDHVLGALNSLLSHVNTCNLPIVAIDDDNVITVLREGHTEILLDKTKITKICGLIPFCQNETRVTTRGFRWDLESQNMEFGGLISTSNEIVNERLQVQTSAPLIFTFQLKDAKVIR
;
A
#
# COMPACT_ATOMS: atom_id res chain seq x y z
N MET A 1 -8.63 19.29 -128.42
CA MET A 1 -9.53 19.19 -127.25
C MET A 1 -8.97 18.29 -126.13
N VAL A 2 -7.68 18.42 -125.74
CA VAL A 2 -7.10 17.64 -124.61
C VAL A 2 -6.18 18.49 -123.71
N ALA A 3 -6.16 19.83 -123.86
CA ALA A 3 -5.20 20.68 -123.13
C ALA A 3 -5.76 21.48 -121.94
N GLU A 4 -7.09 21.52 -121.73
CA GLU A 4 -7.68 22.35 -120.66
C GLU A 4 -8.07 21.60 -119.38
N SER A 5 -7.95 20.27 -119.34
CA SER A 5 -8.41 19.47 -118.20
C SER A 5 -7.40 19.31 -117.06
N ASN A 6 -6.15 19.77 -117.21
CA ASN A 6 -5.09 19.53 -116.22
C ASN A 6 -4.80 20.71 -115.27
N ASN A 7 -5.27 21.92 -115.54
CA ASN A 7 -4.93 23.10 -114.71
C ASN A 7 -5.87 23.30 -113.50
N CYS A 8 -7.10 22.77 -113.54
CA CYS A 8 -8.06 22.90 -112.44
C CYS A 8 -7.79 21.99 -111.23
N ARG A 9 -6.93 20.98 -111.36
CA ARG A 9 -6.60 20.06 -110.24
C ARG A 9 -5.54 20.61 -109.28
N GLY A 10 -4.68 21.54 -109.72
CA GLY A 10 -3.62 22.16 -108.91
C GLY A 10 -4.13 23.30 -108.02
N GLU A 11 -5.06 24.11 -108.52
CA GLU A 11 -5.64 25.20 -107.71
C GLU A 11 -6.58 24.67 -106.62
N SER A 12 -7.28 23.57 -106.86
CA SER A 12 -8.13 22.94 -105.84
C SER A 12 -7.31 22.31 -104.71
N THR A 13 -6.17 21.69 -105.02
CA THR A 13 -5.29 21.07 -104.02
C THR A 13 -4.56 22.10 -103.16
N LEU A 14 -4.10 23.21 -103.74
CA LEU A 14 -3.51 24.33 -103.00
C LEU A 14 -4.54 25.02 -102.09
N LYS A 15 -5.76 25.28 -102.58
CA LYS A 15 -6.84 25.84 -101.75
C LYS A 15 -7.22 24.91 -100.61
N THR A 16 -7.32 23.60 -100.86
CA THR A 16 -7.57 22.61 -99.80
C THR A 16 -6.43 22.58 -98.78
N TYR A 17 -5.17 22.61 -99.21
CA TYR A 17 -4.00 22.66 -98.31
C TYR A 17 -4.03 23.88 -97.37
N TYR A 18 -4.26 25.08 -97.91
CA TYR A 18 -4.36 26.28 -97.08
C TYR A 18 -5.59 26.25 -96.17
N LYS A 19 -6.72 25.69 -96.63
CA LYS A 19 -7.91 25.53 -95.80
C LYS A 19 -7.66 24.59 -94.62
N THR A 20 -7.00 23.45 -94.85
CA THR A 20 -6.59 22.53 -93.79
C THR A 20 -5.60 23.20 -92.82
N LYS A 21 -4.64 24.00 -93.32
CA LYS A 21 -3.71 24.75 -92.46
C LYS A 21 -4.41 25.82 -91.62
N ILE A 22 -5.44 26.48 -92.16
CA ILE A 22 -6.26 27.45 -91.41
C ILE A 22 -7.07 26.71 -90.33
N GLU A 23 -7.67 25.57 -90.65
CA GLU A 23 -8.41 24.74 -89.69
C GLU A 23 -7.50 24.21 -88.57
N GLU A 24 -6.30 23.71 -88.89
CA GLU A 24 -5.28 23.32 -87.91
C GLU A 24 -4.88 24.49 -87.00
N ALA A 25 -4.63 25.67 -87.58
CA ALA A 25 -4.29 26.87 -86.81
C ALA A 25 -5.45 27.34 -85.92
N GLN A 26 -6.69 27.24 -86.37
CA GLN A 26 -7.89 27.56 -85.59
C GLN A 26 -8.10 26.57 -84.44
N GLN A 27 -7.90 25.27 -84.67
CA GLN A 27 -7.93 24.25 -83.60
C GLN A 27 -6.86 24.52 -82.55
N LEU A 28 -5.62 24.80 -82.98
CA LEU A 28 -4.52 25.11 -82.07
C LEU A 28 -4.77 26.40 -81.28
N LEU A 29 -5.42 27.39 -81.90
CA LEU A 29 -5.83 28.63 -81.22
C LEU A 29 -6.93 28.36 -80.19
N ALA A 30 -7.91 27.51 -80.50
CA ALA A 30 -8.96 27.11 -79.56
C ALA A 30 -8.40 26.32 -78.36
N GLU A 31 -7.50 25.36 -78.58
CA GLU A 31 -6.81 24.62 -77.52
C GLU A 31 -6.00 25.54 -76.61
N LYS A 32 -5.24 26.49 -77.19
CA LYS A 32 -4.48 27.47 -76.41
C LYS A 32 -5.41 28.37 -75.60
N GLN A 33 -6.53 28.82 -76.16
CA GLN A 33 -7.52 29.61 -75.42
C GLN A 33 -8.14 28.84 -74.26
N GLN A 34 -8.45 27.54 -74.45
CA GLN A 34 -8.95 26.68 -73.38
C GLN A 34 -7.90 26.49 -72.26
N ASN A 35 -6.64 26.26 -72.64
CA ASN A 35 -5.53 26.16 -71.68
C ASN A 35 -5.33 27.47 -70.89
N VAL A 36 -5.41 28.62 -71.54
CA VAL A 36 -5.34 29.93 -70.86
C VAL A 36 -6.48 30.09 -69.86
N ARG A 37 -7.72 29.74 -70.22
CA ARG A 37 -8.88 29.78 -69.30
C ARG A 37 -8.67 28.86 -68.09
N ARG A 38 -8.18 27.64 -68.31
CA ARG A 38 -7.86 26.68 -67.23
C ARG A 38 -6.80 27.23 -66.28
N LEU A 39 -5.71 27.78 -66.81
CA LEU A 39 -4.63 28.37 -66.02
C LEU A 39 -5.08 29.62 -65.25
N GLN A 40 -5.95 30.45 -65.84
CA GLN A 40 -6.56 31.59 -65.16
C GLN A 40 -7.45 31.15 -63.98
N ALA A 41 -8.26 30.10 -64.18
CA ALA A 41 -9.07 29.53 -63.11
C ALA A 41 -8.19 29.00 -61.96
N GLN A 42 -7.14 28.24 -62.27
CA GLN A 42 -6.18 27.75 -61.27
C GLN A 42 -5.48 28.90 -60.54
N ARG A 43 -5.03 29.94 -61.25
CA ARG A 43 -4.43 31.13 -60.64
C ARG A 43 -5.39 31.80 -59.67
N ASN A 44 -6.66 31.96 -60.05
CA ASN A 44 -7.66 32.59 -59.20
C ASN A 44 -7.94 31.75 -57.95
N GLU A 45 -7.99 30.42 -58.10
CA GLU A 45 -8.13 29.50 -56.97
C GLU A 45 -6.93 29.59 -56.00
N LEU A 46 -5.70 29.55 -56.54
CA LEU A 46 -4.47 29.71 -55.77
C LEU A 46 -4.41 31.07 -55.05
N ASN A 47 -4.78 32.15 -55.73
CA ASN A 47 -4.82 33.48 -55.12
C ASN A 47 -5.84 33.56 -53.97
N ASN A 48 -7.00 32.92 -54.12
CA ASN A 48 -7.97 32.83 -53.03
C ASN A 48 -7.42 32.04 -51.84
N LYS A 49 -6.72 30.91 -52.08
CA LYS A 49 -6.04 30.15 -51.02
C LYS A 49 -4.96 30.96 -50.32
N VAL A 50 -4.13 31.69 -51.08
CA VAL A 50 -3.11 32.59 -50.52
C VAL A 50 -3.74 33.68 -49.67
N ARG A 51 -4.88 34.25 -50.09
CA ARG A 51 -5.60 35.25 -49.29
C ARG A 51 -6.10 34.65 -47.97
N MET A 52 -6.74 33.48 -48.01
CA MET A 52 -7.22 32.80 -46.80
C MET A 52 -6.07 32.45 -45.85
N LEU A 53 -4.97 31.90 -46.36
CA LEU A 53 -3.78 31.59 -45.56
C LEU A 53 -3.16 32.85 -44.95
N LYS A 54 -3.12 33.98 -45.68
CA LYS A 54 -2.63 35.25 -45.13
C LYS A 54 -3.52 35.78 -44.00
N GLU A 55 -4.84 35.59 -44.10
CA GLU A 55 -5.79 35.96 -43.04
C GLU A 55 -5.59 35.08 -41.80
N GLU A 56 -5.43 33.77 -41.95
CA GLU A 56 -5.08 32.85 -40.83
C GLU A 56 -3.74 33.21 -40.19
N LEU A 57 -2.73 33.51 -41.01
CA LEU A 57 -1.39 33.85 -40.52
C LEU A 57 -1.40 35.19 -39.78
N ALA A 58 -2.26 36.13 -40.17
CA ALA A 58 -2.50 37.36 -39.42
C ALA A 58 -3.14 37.10 -38.06
N GLN A 59 -4.11 36.18 -37.96
CA GLN A 59 -4.70 35.77 -36.68
C GLN A 59 -3.67 35.09 -35.75
N LEU A 60 -2.77 34.28 -36.30
CA LEU A 60 -1.70 33.64 -35.52
C LEU A 60 -0.62 34.63 -35.02
N HIS A 61 -0.40 35.72 -35.74
CA HIS A 61 0.50 36.80 -35.33
C HIS A 61 -0.16 37.81 -34.37
N GLU A 62 -1.45 37.66 -34.04
CA GLU A 62 -2.05 38.51 -33.01
C GLU A 62 -1.30 38.35 -31.68
N GLN A 63 -1.10 39.48 -30.99
CA GLN A 63 -0.47 39.47 -29.68
C GLN A 63 -1.33 38.70 -28.68
N GLY A 64 -0.68 38.12 -27.66
CA GLY A 64 -1.36 37.37 -26.62
C GLY A 64 -2.50 38.18 -25.99
N SER A 65 -3.67 37.55 -25.87
CA SER A 65 -4.85 38.19 -25.28
C SER A 65 -4.65 38.44 -23.77
N TYR A 66 -5.20 39.54 -23.27
CA TYR A 66 -5.28 39.79 -21.83
C TYR A 66 -6.37 38.93 -21.19
N VAL A 67 -6.09 38.38 -20.02
CA VAL A 67 -7.07 37.58 -19.27
C VAL A 67 -7.72 38.47 -18.20
N GLY A 68 -9.05 38.56 -18.24
CA GLY A 68 -9.85 39.29 -17.26
C GLY A 68 -10.99 38.47 -16.67
N GLU A 69 -11.61 39.00 -15.64
CA GLU A 69 -12.77 38.43 -14.96
C GLU A 69 -13.97 39.38 -15.03
N VAL A 70 -15.15 38.89 -15.42
CA VAL A 70 -16.36 39.70 -15.53
C VAL A 70 -16.84 40.13 -14.14
N SER A 71 -16.79 41.43 -13.84
CA SER A 71 -17.25 41.98 -12.56
C SER A 71 -18.73 42.34 -12.58
N LYS A 72 -19.22 42.88 -13.69
CA LYS A 72 -20.64 43.26 -13.83
C LYS A 72 -21.01 43.39 -15.30
N VAL A 73 -22.12 42.81 -15.69
CA VAL A 73 -22.75 43.06 -17.00
C VAL A 73 -23.53 44.38 -16.90
N MET A 74 -23.20 45.35 -17.76
CA MET A 74 -23.86 46.67 -17.74
C MET A 74 -24.98 46.74 -18.78
N ASP A 75 -24.64 46.52 -20.05
CA ASP A 75 -25.54 46.72 -21.20
C ASP A 75 -25.42 45.57 -22.21
N LYS A 76 -26.28 45.58 -23.24
CA LYS A 76 -26.26 44.59 -24.34
C LYS A 76 -24.92 44.49 -25.10
N LYS A 77 -24.06 45.50 -24.99
CA LYS A 77 -22.77 45.57 -25.72
C LYS A 77 -21.57 45.79 -24.82
N LYS A 78 -21.78 46.16 -23.54
CA LYS A 78 -20.70 46.60 -22.64
C LYS A 78 -20.69 45.81 -21.36
N VAL A 79 -19.51 45.36 -20.98
CA VAL A 79 -19.27 44.55 -19.78
C VAL A 79 -18.12 45.15 -18.99
N LEU A 80 -18.24 45.18 -17.68
CA LEU A 80 -17.16 45.58 -16.78
C LEU A 80 -16.29 44.36 -16.49
N VAL A 81 -15.05 44.38 -16.98
CA VAL A 81 -14.07 43.31 -16.79
C VAL A 81 -12.92 43.81 -15.92
N LYS A 82 -12.52 43.00 -14.94
CA LYS A 82 -11.37 43.25 -14.08
C LYS A 82 -10.16 42.50 -14.64
N VAL A 83 -9.12 43.23 -15.02
CA VAL A 83 -7.84 42.70 -15.51
C VAL A 83 -6.79 42.90 -14.41
N HIS A 84 -6.07 41.85 -14.03
CA HIS A 84 -5.01 41.95 -13.03
C HIS A 84 -3.65 42.08 -13.73
N PRO A 85 -2.79 43.07 -13.41
CA PRO A 85 -2.87 44.06 -12.33
C PRO A 85 -3.54 45.41 -12.70
N GLU A 86 -3.94 45.60 -13.95
CA GLU A 86 -4.28 46.91 -14.54
C GLU A 86 -5.58 47.58 -14.02
N GLY A 87 -6.51 46.83 -13.43
CA GLY A 87 -7.71 47.37 -12.80
C GLY A 87 -9.03 46.94 -13.46
N LYS A 88 -10.03 47.82 -13.50
CA LYS A 88 -11.36 47.53 -14.08
C LYS A 88 -11.58 48.34 -15.35
N TYR A 89 -11.97 47.67 -16.43
CA TYR A 89 -12.22 48.25 -17.74
C TYR A 89 -13.65 47.97 -18.19
N VAL A 90 -14.26 48.95 -18.85
CA VAL A 90 -15.52 48.75 -19.59
C VAL A 90 -15.14 48.35 -21.00
N VAL A 91 -15.46 47.10 -21.36
CA VAL A 91 -15.08 46.50 -22.63
C VAL A 91 -16.30 46.26 -23.51
N ASP A 92 -16.11 46.39 -24.82
CA ASP A 92 -17.13 46.05 -25.81
C ASP A 92 -17.08 44.55 -26.13
N LEU A 93 -18.25 43.98 -26.43
CA LEU A 93 -18.40 42.57 -26.83
C LEU A 93 -18.14 42.39 -28.33
N ASP A 94 -17.40 41.35 -28.67
CA ASP A 94 -17.25 40.95 -30.07
C ASP A 94 -18.55 40.34 -30.64
N LYS A 95 -18.69 40.37 -31.97
CA LYS A 95 -19.92 40.00 -32.68
C LYS A 95 -20.34 38.53 -32.48
N GLY A 96 -19.43 37.68 -32.01
CA GLY A 96 -19.68 36.26 -31.76
C GLY A 96 -20.17 35.91 -30.35
N ILE A 97 -20.20 36.86 -29.41
CA ILE A 97 -20.51 36.56 -27.99
C ILE A 97 -21.80 37.25 -27.57
N GLU A 98 -22.75 36.45 -27.10
CA GLU A 98 -24.00 36.95 -26.52
C GLU A 98 -23.87 37.21 -25.03
N VAL A 99 -24.55 38.25 -24.55
CA VAL A 99 -24.61 38.63 -23.13
C VAL A 99 -25.19 37.51 -22.25
N SER A 100 -26.07 36.70 -22.82
CA SER A 100 -26.72 35.56 -22.17
C SER A 100 -25.74 34.54 -21.58
N GLN A 101 -24.55 34.44 -22.17
CA GLN A 101 -23.52 33.46 -21.77
C GLN A 101 -22.56 34.00 -20.69
N LEU A 102 -22.65 35.29 -20.36
CA LEU A 102 -21.73 35.96 -19.44
C LEU A 102 -22.34 36.02 -18.04
N ASN A 103 -21.80 35.20 -17.15
CA ASN A 103 -22.07 35.30 -15.72
C ASN A 103 -21.00 36.15 -15.02
N THR A 104 -21.37 36.76 -13.91
CA THR A 104 -20.41 37.43 -13.03
C THR A 104 -19.39 36.41 -12.52
N GLY A 105 -18.09 36.74 -12.62
CA GLY A 105 -16.98 35.87 -12.27
C GLY A 105 -16.42 35.01 -13.42
N CYS A 106 -17.02 35.06 -14.62
CA CYS A 106 -16.48 34.33 -15.77
C CYS A 106 -15.12 34.89 -16.20
N ARG A 107 -14.17 33.99 -16.51
CA ARG A 107 -12.91 34.37 -17.14
C ARG A 107 -13.13 34.64 -18.62
N VAL A 108 -12.54 35.71 -19.11
CA VAL A 108 -12.68 36.17 -20.49
C VAL A 108 -11.33 36.61 -21.02
N ALA A 109 -11.14 36.45 -22.32
CA ALA A 109 -9.98 36.91 -23.06
C ALA A 109 -10.33 38.19 -23.82
N LEU A 110 -9.51 39.21 -23.61
CA LEU A 110 -9.60 40.51 -24.26
C LEU A 110 -8.48 40.64 -25.30
N ARG A 111 -8.79 41.19 -26.48
CA ARG A 111 -7.77 41.45 -27.50
C ARG A 111 -6.78 42.51 -27.01
N ALA A 112 -5.50 42.34 -27.30
CA ALA A 112 -4.43 43.21 -26.79
C ALA A 112 -4.48 44.66 -27.32
N ASP A 113 -5.04 44.86 -28.51
CA ASP A 113 -5.10 46.15 -29.20
C ASP A 113 -6.26 47.06 -28.74
N SER A 114 -7.40 46.45 -28.42
CA SER A 114 -8.70 47.10 -28.31
C SER A 114 -9.44 46.77 -27.02
N TYR A 115 -8.88 45.88 -26.19
CA TYR A 115 -9.52 45.31 -25.01
C TYR A 115 -10.93 44.77 -25.28
N THR A 116 -11.24 44.40 -26.53
CA THR A 116 -12.53 43.82 -26.90
C THR A 116 -12.61 42.38 -26.43
N LEU A 117 -13.76 42.01 -25.86
CA LEU A 117 -14.00 40.66 -25.38
C LEU A 117 -14.27 39.74 -26.57
N HIS A 118 -13.29 38.91 -26.92
CA HIS A 118 -13.34 38.03 -28.08
C HIS A 118 -13.59 36.56 -27.73
N LYS A 119 -13.22 36.10 -26.52
CA LYS A 119 -13.40 34.70 -26.12
C LYS A 119 -13.73 34.54 -24.65
N ILE A 120 -14.69 33.68 -24.32
CA ILE A 120 -14.92 33.23 -22.94
C ILE A 120 -13.94 32.08 -22.65
N LEU A 121 -13.21 32.18 -21.55
CA LEU A 121 -12.24 31.17 -21.13
C LEU A 121 -12.90 30.18 -20.18
N PRO A 122 -12.45 28.90 -20.16
CA PRO A 122 -12.88 27.96 -19.15
C PRO A 122 -12.49 28.43 -17.75
N ASN A 123 -13.21 27.93 -16.75
CA ASN A 123 -12.93 28.24 -15.36
C ASN A 123 -11.50 27.83 -15.01
N LYS A 124 -10.88 28.59 -14.11
CA LYS A 124 -9.56 28.21 -13.58
C LYS A 124 -9.77 27.02 -12.66
N VAL A 125 -9.35 25.84 -13.12
CA VAL A 125 -9.18 24.67 -12.26
C VAL A 125 -7.70 24.64 -11.86
N ASP A 126 -7.42 24.56 -10.57
CA ASP A 126 -6.04 24.43 -10.11
C ASP A 126 -5.43 23.12 -10.63
N PRO A 127 -4.15 23.12 -11.09
CA PRO A 127 -3.51 21.93 -11.66
C PRO A 127 -3.56 20.70 -10.75
N LEU A 128 -3.56 20.93 -9.42
CA LEU A 128 -3.69 19.87 -8.42
C LEU A 128 -5.01 19.11 -8.55
N VAL A 129 -6.12 19.82 -8.81
CA VAL A 129 -7.43 19.21 -9.01
C VAL A 129 -7.47 18.45 -10.33
N SER A 130 -6.82 18.96 -11.38
CA SER A 130 -6.69 18.22 -12.64
C SER A 130 -5.92 16.91 -12.50
N LEU A 131 -4.91 16.86 -11.62
CA LEU A 131 -4.17 15.62 -11.32
C LEU A 131 -4.99 14.60 -10.52
N MET A 132 -6.05 15.04 -9.81
CA MET A 132 -6.96 14.15 -9.07
C MET A 132 -7.93 13.40 -10.01
N MET A 133 -8.08 13.86 -11.25
CA MET A 133 -8.86 13.16 -12.26
C MET A 133 -8.08 11.98 -12.81
N VAL A 134 -8.65 10.79 -12.67
CA VAL A 134 -8.08 9.58 -13.23
C VAL A 134 -8.71 9.35 -14.60
N GLU A 135 -8.00 9.71 -15.68
CA GLU A 135 -8.50 9.59 -17.06
C GLU A 135 -8.74 8.13 -17.50
N LYS A 136 -8.07 7.15 -16.86
CA LYS A 136 -8.32 5.72 -17.06
C LYS A 136 -8.43 5.01 -15.72
N VAL A 137 -9.65 4.64 -15.36
CA VAL A 137 -9.90 3.78 -14.19
C VAL A 137 -9.12 2.48 -14.37
N PRO A 138 -8.28 2.05 -13.41
CA PRO A 138 -7.59 0.78 -13.51
C PRO A 138 -8.59 -0.38 -13.65
N ASP A 139 -8.25 -1.36 -14.49
CA ASP A 139 -9.04 -2.57 -14.81
C ASP A 139 -9.27 -3.43 -13.56
N SER A 140 -10.18 -2.99 -12.69
CA SER A 140 -10.62 -3.71 -11.50
C SER A 140 -12.05 -4.13 -11.73
N THR A 141 -12.27 -5.44 -11.74
CA THR A 141 -13.60 -6.02 -11.91
C THR A 141 -14.11 -6.55 -10.59
N TYR A 142 -15.43 -6.72 -10.45
CA TYR A 142 -16.03 -7.32 -9.25
C TYR A 142 -15.50 -8.73 -8.97
N GLU A 143 -15.05 -9.46 -9.99
CA GLU A 143 -14.43 -10.79 -9.83
C GLU A 143 -13.11 -10.78 -9.07
N MET A 144 -12.46 -9.62 -8.95
CA MET A 144 -11.25 -9.44 -8.17
C MET A 144 -11.54 -9.17 -6.68
N ILE A 145 -12.80 -9.09 -6.28
CA ILE A 145 -13.23 -8.87 -4.90
C ILE A 145 -13.80 -10.19 -4.37
N GLY A 146 -13.24 -10.71 -3.27
CA GLY A 146 -13.72 -11.93 -2.62
C GLY A 146 -14.55 -11.64 -1.38
N GLY A 147 -15.67 -12.36 -1.19
CA GLY A 147 -16.41 -12.43 0.07
C GLY A 147 -17.22 -11.20 0.49
N LEU A 148 -17.42 -10.21 -0.39
CA LEU A 148 -18.16 -8.97 -0.12
C LEU A 148 -19.44 -8.85 -0.96
N ASP A 149 -20.14 -9.96 -1.19
CA ASP A 149 -21.29 -10.01 -2.13
C ASP A 149 -22.44 -9.09 -1.71
N ASN A 150 -22.72 -8.99 -0.41
CA ASN A 150 -23.77 -8.11 0.11
C ASN A 150 -23.42 -6.63 -0.11
N GLN A 151 -22.19 -6.23 0.22
CA GLN A 151 -21.70 -4.87 0.03
C GLN A 151 -21.64 -4.49 -1.45
N ILE A 152 -21.25 -5.44 -2.33
CA ILE A 152 -21.28 -5.26 -3.78
C ILE A 152 -22.71 -5.04 -4.26
N LYS A 153 -23.69 -5.79 -3.74
CA LYS A 153 -25.09 -5.60 -4.12
C LYS A 153 -25.61 -4.23 -3.71
N GLU A 154 -25.34 -3.81 -2.47
CA GLU A 154 -25.76 -2.50 -1.97
C GLU A 154 -25.15 -1.35 -2.78
N ILE A 155 -23.84 -1.41 -3.10
CA ILE A 155 -23.21 -0.32 -3.86
C ILE A 155 -23.71 -0.25 -5.31
N LYS A 156 -24.05 -1.41 -5.92
CA LYS A 156 -24.64 -1.47 -7.26
C LYS A 156 -26.02 -0.84 -7.30
N GLU A 157 -26.88 -1.13 -6.30
CA GLU A 157 -28.21 -0.52 -6.21
C GLU A 157 -28.15 1.01 -6.06
N VAL A 158 -27.12 1.51 -5.38
CA VAL A 158 -27.01 2.94 -5.04
C VAL A 158 -26.29 3.76 -6.11
N ILE A 159 -25.30 3.19 -6.79
CA ILE A 159 -24.47 3.92 -7.76
C ILE A 159 -24.75 3.49 -9.18
N GLU A 160 -24.79 2.18 -9.44
CA GLU A 160 -24.95 1.67 -10.80
C GLU A 160 -26.39 1.85 -11.32
N LEU A 161 -27.39 1.54 -10.49
CA LEU A 161 -28.81 1.65 -10.89
C LEU A 161 -29.20 3.07 -11.30
N PRO A 162 -28.87 4.14 -10.53
CA PRO A 162 -29.26 5.50 -10.93
C PRO A 162 -28.47 6.04 -12.13
N VAL A 163 -27.24 5.56 -12.34
CA VAL A 163 -26.40 5.98 -13.46
C VAL A 163 -26.85 5.31 -14.76
N LYS A 164 -27.16 4.01 -14.73
CA LYS A 164 -27.59 3.25 -15.93
C LYS A 164 -29.07 3.44 -16.27
N HIS A 165 -29.93 3.55 -15.25
CA HIS A 165 -31.39 3.58 -15.41
C HIS A 165 -32.04 4.68 -14.58
N PRO A 166 -31.79 5.97 -14.88
CA PRO A 166 -32.41 7.08 -14.15
C PRO A 166 -33.95 7.11 -14.30
N GLU A 167 -34.48 6.64 -15.43
CA GLU A 167 -35.91 6.58 -15.74
C GLU A 167 -36.73 5.79 -14.70
N LEU A 168 -36.14 4.76 -14.10
CA LEU A 168 -36.80 3.96 -13.06
C LEU A 168 -37.11 4.80 -11.81
N PHE A 169 -36.21 5.71 -11.44
CA PHE A 169 -36.39 6.59 -10.29
C PHE A 169 -37.43 7.68 -10.57
N GLU A 170 -37.43 8.23 -11.80
CA GLU A 170 -38.42 9.22 -12.24
C GLU A 170 -39.83 8.63 -12.30
N ALA A 171 -39.98 7.41 -12.85
CA ALA A 171 -41.26 6.72 -12.93
C ALA A 171 -41.83 6.36 -11.54
N LEU A 172 -40.96 6.01 -10.59
CA LEU A 172 -41.34 5.74 -9.20
C LEU A 172 -41.56 7.02 -8.36
N GLY A 173 -41.09 8.18 -8.83
CA GLY A 173 -41.18 9.45 -8.10
C GLY A 173 -40.30 9.50 -6.83
N ILE A 174 -39.25 8.69 -6.77
CA ILE A 174 -38.33 8.62 -5.62
C ILE A 174 -37.05 9.42 -5.92
N ALA A 175 -36.53 10.12 -4.90
CA ALA A 175 -35.25 10.81 -5.03
C ALA A 175 -34.11 9.80 -5.19
N GLN A 176 -33.18 10.09 -6.12
CA GLN A 176 -31.98 9.27 -6.25
C GLN A 176 -31.07 9.47 -5.03
N PRO A 177 -30.41 8.40 -4.54
CA PRO A 177 -29.40 8.55 -3.50
C PRO A 177 -28.21 9.36 -4.02
N LYS A 178 -27.70 10.26 -3.19
CA LYS A 178 -26.62 11.21 -3.51
C LYS A 178 -25.23 10.65 -3.21
N GLY A 179 -25.10 9.89 -2.12
CA GLY A 179 -23.80 9.40 -1.69
C GLY A 179 -23.81 8.18 -0.78
N VAL A 180 -22.64 7.53 -0.72
CA VAL A 180 -22.37 6.31 0.04
C VAL A 180 -21.17 6.52 0.94
N LEU A 181 -21.27 6.08 2.20
CA LEU A 181 -20.14 6.00 3.13
C LEU A 181 -19.75 4.54 3.33
N LEU A 182 -18.50 4.22 3.00
CA LEU A 182 -17.85 2.94 3.24
C LEU A 182 -17.05 3.03 4.55
N TYR A 183 -17.34 2.18 5.52
CA TYR A 183 -16.61 2.16 6.79
C TYR A 183 -16.21 0.74 7.22
N GLY A 184 -15.14 0.63 8.00
CA GLY A 184 -14.66 -0.65 8.57
C GLY A 184 -13.16 -0.65 8.82
N PRO A 185 -12.56 -1.73 9.35
CA PRO A 185 -11.12 -1.84 9.57
C PRO A 185 -10.31 -1.64 8.27
N PRO A 186 -9.06 -1.16 8.37
CA PRO A 186 -8.19 -0.99 7.21
C PRO A 186 -7.88 -2.35 6.55
N GLY A 187 -7.57 -2.33 5.25
CA GLY A 187 -7.22 -3.55 4.52
C GLY A 187 -8.39 -4.45 4.09
N THR A 188 -9.64 -3.98 4.23
CA THR A 188 -10.87 -4.69 3.80
C THR A 188 -11.29 -4.42 2.34
N GLY A 189 -10.52 -3.61 1.59
CA GLY A 189 -10.76 -3.41 0.15
C GLY A 189 -11.77 -2.32 -0.22
N LYS A 190 -12.05 -1.36 0.68
CA LYS A 190 -12.92 -0.18 0.42
C LYS A 190 -12.55 0.56 -0.87
N THR A 191 -11.28 0.94 -1.01
CA THR A 191 -10.74 1.61 -2.22
C THR A 191 -10.81 0.73 -3.47
N LEU A 192 -10.73 -0.60 -3.31
CA LEU A 192 -10.80 -1.54 -4.44
C LEU A 192 -12.24 -1.65 -4.97
N LEU A 193 -13.24 -1.70 -4.08
CA LEU A 193 -14.65 -1.70 -4.48
C LEU A 193 -15.03 -0.43 -5.24
N ALA A 194 -14.61 0.75 -4.76
CA ALA A 194 -14.92 2.01 -5.42
C ALA A 194 -14.34 2.09 -6.85
N ARG A 195 -13.12 1.59 -7.05
CA ARG A 195 -12.49 1.49 -8.38
C ARG A 195 -13.23 0.51 -9.29
N ALA A 196 -13.67 -0.63 -8.76
CA ALA A 196 -14.41 -1.62 -9.53
C ALA A 196 -15.78 -1.11 -9.99
N VAL A 197 -16.47 -0.34 -9.13
CA VAL A 197 -17.73 0.33 -9.51
C VAL A 197 -17.49 1.32 -10.64
N ALA A 198 -16.47 2.17 -10.54
CA ALA A 198 -16.18 3.16 -11.56
C ALA A 198 -15.84 2.54 -12.93
N HIS A 199 -15.11 1.42 -12.93
CA HIS A 199 -14.82 0.67 -14.14
C HIS A 199 -16.08 0.08 -14.79
N HIS A 200 -17.05 -0.40 -13.99
CA HIS A 200 -18.28 -1.01 -14.51
C HIS A 200 -19.34 0.02 -14.95
N THR A 201 -19.28 1.24 -14.43
CA THR A 201 -20.20 2.33 -14.81
C THR A 201 -19.67 3.20 -15.96
N GLU A 202 -18.44 2.98 -16.44
CA GLU A 202 -17.79 3.79 -17.49
C GLU A 202 -17.89 5.31 -17.25
N CYS A 203 -17.80 5.72 -15.98
CA CYS A 203 -17.92 7.11 -15.55
C CYS A 203 -16.55 7.72 -15.25
N THR A 204 -16.47 9.05 -15.31
CA THR A 204 -15.25 9.76 -14.91
C THR A 204 -15.00 9.55 -13.42
N PHE A 205 -13.83 8.98 -13.07
CA PHE A 205 -13.46 8.72 -11.68
C PHE A 205 -12.51 9.81 -11.17
N ILE A 206 -12.94 10.51 -10.12
CA ILE A 206 -12.15 11.56 -9.49
C ILE A 206 -11.76 11.06 -8.10
N ARG A 207 -10.45 10.86 -7.87
CA ARG A 207 -9.92 10.34 -6.61
C ARG A 207 -9.31 11.47 -5.80
N VAL A 208 -9.81 11.67 -4.59
CA VAL A 208 -9.29 12.67 -3.65
C VAL A 208 -8.97 11.98 -2.33
N SER A 209 -7.81 12.26 -1.76
CA SER A 209 -7.54 11.90 -0.37
C SER A 209 -8.00 13.02 0.56
N GLY A 210 -8.66 12.71 1.67
CA GLY A 210 -9.04 13.71 2.68
C GLY A 210 -7.83 14.50 3.16
N SER A 211 -6.67 13.84 3.28
CA SER A 211 -5.40 14.47 3.66
C SER A 211 -4.89 15.50 2.64
N GLU A 212 -5.25 15.37 1.35
CA GLU A 212 -4.87 16.35 0.31
C GLU A 212 -5.69 17.64 0.38
N LEU A 213 -6.85 17.60 1.05
CA LEU A 213 -7.72 18.77 1.23
C LEU A 213 -7.26 19.68 2.37
N VAL A 214 -6.38 19.19 3.25
CA VAL A 214 -5.82 19.96 4.37
C VAL A 214 -4.63 20.77 3.86
N GLN A 215 -4.76 22.09 3.82
CA GLN A 215 -3.75 22.99 3.28
C GLN A 215 -3.22 23.96 4.35
N LYS A 216 -1.96 24.36 4.20
CA LYS A 216 -1.31 25.33 5.11
C LYS A 216 -1.95 26.72 5.02
N PHE A 217 -2.45 27.10 3.84
CA PHE A 217 -3.03 28.41 3.61
C PHE A 217 -4.53 28.43 3.88
N ILE A 218 -4.97 29.45 4.62
CA ILE A 218 -6.36 29.59 5.05
C ILE A 218 -7.28 29.75 3.83
N GLY A 219 -8.26 28.85 3.71
CA GLY A 219 -9.29 28.90 2.68
C GLY A 219 -8.88 28.27 1.34
N GLU A 220 -7.68 27.72 1.24
CA GLU A 220 -7.25 26.96 0.06
C GLU A 220 -8.00 25.62 -0.05
N GLY A 221 -8.14 24.86 1.04
CA GLY A 221 -8.92 23.62 1.06
C GLY A 221 -10.38 23.83 0.61
N ALA A 222 -11.05 24.85 1.18
CA ALA A 222 -12.42 25.22 0.77
C ALA A 222 -12.51 25.68 -0.71
N ARG A 223 -11.46 26.28 -1.28
CA ARG A 223 -11.42 26.60 -2.71
C ARG A 223 -11.27 25.33 -3.55
N MET A 224 -10.38 24.41 -3.15
CA MET A 224 -10.18 23.13 -3.83
C MET A 224 -11.46 22.30 -3.87
N VAL A 225 -12.21 22.23 -2.77
CA VAL A 225 -13.51 21.52 -2.73
C VAL A 225 -14.49 22.11 -3.75
N ARG A 226 -14.58 23.44 -3.86
CA ARG A 226 -15.42 24.10 -4.88
C ARG A 226 -14.99 23.76 -6.30
N GLU A 227 -13.70 23.82 -6.59
CA GLU A 227 -13.15 23.52 -7.91
C GLU A 227 -13.33 22.04 -8.27
N LEU A 228 -13.19 21.13 -7.31
CA LEU A 228 -13.45 19.69 -7.48
C LEU A 228 -14.88 19.42 -7.97
N PHE A 229 -15.88 20.06 -7.36
CA PHE A 229 -17.28 19.90 -7.77
C PHE A 229 -17.64 20.66 -9.05
N VAL A 230 -16.93 21.74 -9.40
CA VAL A 230 -17.03 22.35 -10.73
C VAL A 230 -16.52 21.38 -11.79
N MET A 231 -15.33 20.81 -11.57
CA MET A 231 -14.73 19.83 -12.48
C MET A 231 -15.60 18.58 -12.63
N ALA A 232 -16.13 18.03 -11.53
CA ALA A 232 -17.03 16.88 -11.57
C ALA A 232 -18.32 17.15 -12.37
N ARG A 233 -18.83 18.39 -12.36
CA ARG A 233 -19.99 18.83 -13.15
C ARG A 233 -19.66 18.96 -14.63
N GLU A 234 -18.47 19.45 -14.97
CA GLU A 234 -18.01 19.56 -16.37
C GLU A 234 -17.82 18.16 -17.00
N HIS A 235 -17.47 17.15 -16.20
CA HIS A 235 -17.22 15.77 -16.62
C HIS A 235 -18.33 14.77 -16.25
N ALA A 236 -19.58 15.23 -16.09
CA ALA A 236 -20.70 14.35 -15.78
C ALA A 236 -21.04 13.40 -16.95
N PRO A 237 -21.33 12.10 -16.71
CA PRO A 237 -21.47 11.43 -15.41
C PRO A 237 -20.13 11.15 -14.72
N SER A 238 -20.06 11.45 -13.42
CA SER A 238 -18.81 11.36 -12.65
C SER A 238 -19.02 10.79 -11.24
N ILE A 239 -18.00 10.10 -10.74
CA ILE A 239 -17.94 9.54 -9.39
C ILE A 239 -16.77 10.19 -8.66
N ILE A 240 -17.08 10.85 -7.54
CA ILE A 240 -16.08 11.43 -6.65
C ILE A 240 -15.82 10.44 -5.53
N PHE A 241 -14.60 9.92 -5.45
CA PHE A 241 -14.16 9.04 -4.37
C PHE A 241 -13.25 9.81 -3.40
N MET A 242 -13.71 9.98 -2.17
CA MET A 242 -12.96 10.59 -1.07
C MET A 242 -12.48 9.50 -0.12
N ASP A 243 -11.17 9.25 -0.08
CA ASP A 243 -10.55 8.34 0.88
C ASP A 243 -10.15 9.09 2.16
N GLU A 244 -10.03 8.39 3.29
CA GLU A 244 -9.58 8.97 4.57
C GLU A 244 -10.36 10.25 4.97
N ILE A 245 -11.69 10.23 4.84
CA ILE A 245 -12.53 11.40 5.17
C ILE A 245 -12.45 11.79 6.65
N ASP A 246 -11.96 10.90 7.51
CA ASP A 246 -11.69 11.15 8.92
C ASP A 246 -10.59 12.21 9.15
N SER A 247 -9.72 12.47 8.17
CA SER A 247 -8.73 13.55 8.27
C SER A 247 -9.34 14.95 8.29
N ILE A 248 -10.50 15.13 7.64
CA ILE A 248 -11.23 16.41 7.59
C ILE A 248 -12.56 16.39 8.34
N GLY A 249 -13.08 15.20 8.62
CA GLY A 249 -14.41 14.98 9.21
C GLY A 249 -14.43 14.86 10.73
N SER A 250 -13.31 15.14 11.43
CA SER A 250 -13.22 14.94 12.87
C SER A 250 -14.19 15.82 13.66
N SER A 251 -14.98 15.20 14.52
CA SER A 251 -15.83 15.89 15.49
C SER A 251 -14.97 16.74 16.42
N ARG A 252 -15.36 18.00 16.60
CA ARG A 252 -14.74 19.03 17.47
C ARG A 252 -13.98 18.44 18.67
N VAL A 253 -12.67 18.67 18.71
CA VAL A 253 -11.92 18.73 19.98
C VAL A 253 -11.68 20.22 20.24
N GLU A 254 -11.97 20.69 21.46
CA GLU A 254 -11.86 22.09 21.88
C GLU A 254 -10.40 22.60 22.00
N GLY A 255 -9.58 22.36 20.97
CA GLY A 255 -8.23 22.87 20.86
C GLY A 255 -8.23 24.24 20.16
N HIS A 256 -7.76 25.28 20.84
CA HIS A 256 -7.65 26.66 20.33
C HIS A 256 -6.52 26.84 19.27
N SER A 257 -6.25 25.81 18.46
CA SER A 257 -5.17 25.81 17.47
C SER A 257 -5.71 26.20 16.09
N GLY A 258 -5.09 27.21 15.46
CA GLY A 258 -5.55 27.76 14.18
C GLY A 258 -5.62 26.76 13.01
N GLY A 259 -4.96 25.60 13.11
CA GLY A 259 -5.06 24.52 12.11
C GLY A 259 -6.43 23.84 12.06
N ASP A 260 -7.06 23.60 13.23
CA ASP A 260 -8.38 22.95 13.30
C ASP A 260 -9.50 23.81 12.69
N SER A 261 -9.33 25.13 12.71
CA SER A 261 -10.27 26.09 12.11
C SER A 261 -10.29 25.98 10.58
N GLU A 262 -9.17 25.67 9.93
CA GLU A 262 -9.11 25.47 8.48
C GLU A 262 -9.85 24.19 8.08
N VAL A 263 -9.54 23.09 8.77
CA VAL A 263 -10.10 21.77 8.48
C VAL A 263 -11.63 21.80 8.59
N GLN A 264 -12.13 22.45 9.65
CA GLN A 264 -13.57 22.66 9.83
C GLN A 264 -14.20 23.48 8.71
N ARG A 265 -13.51 24.52 8.22
CA ARG A 265 -14.02 25.36 7.12
C ARG A 265 -14.10 24.56 5.82
N THR A 266 -13.12 23.72 5.54
CA THR A 266 -13.10 22.84 4.37
C THR A 266 -14.20 21.77 4.47
N MET A 267 -14.44 21.21 5.66
CA MET A 267 -15.57 20.30 5.92
C MET A 267 -16.94 20.98 5.72
N LEU A 268 -17.13 22.19 6.26
CA LEU A 268 -18.37 22.94 6.09
C LEU A 268 -18.63 23.28 4.62
N GLU A 269 -17.59 23.62 3.86
CA GLU A 269 -17.72 23.83 2.42
C GLU A 269 -18.11 22.54 1.69
N LEU A 270 -17.51 21.40 2.04
CA LEU A 270 -17.91 20.10 1.51
C LEU A 270 -19.39 19.81 1.79
N LEU A 271 -19.86 20.06 3.01
CA LEU A 271 -21.28 19.92 3.38
C LEU A 271 -22.19 20.83 2.55
N ASN A 272 -21.79 22.09 2.35
CA ASN A 272 -22.55 23.04 1.54
C ASN A 272 -22.65 22.59 0.08
N GLN A 273 -21.56 22.04 -0.49
CA GLN A 273 -21.60 21.49 -1.84
C GLN A 273 -22.50 20.25 -1.91
N LEU A 274 -22.45 19.36 -0.91
CA LEU A 274 -23.31 18.17 -0.81
C LEU A 274 -24.81 18.51 -0.70
N ASP A 275 -25.16 19.53 0.08
CA ASP A 275 -26.55 19.99 0.21
C ASP A 275 -27.03 20.72 -1.05
N GLY A 276 -26.14 21.48 -1.69
CA GLY A 276 -26.42 22.27 -2.90
C GLY A 276 -26.64 21.44 -4.17
N PHE A 277 -26.55 20.11 -4.12
CA PHE A 277 -26.85 19.25 -5.26
C PHE A 277 -28.35 19.18 -5.55
N GLU A 278 -28.74 19.74 -6.69
CA GLU A 278 -29.92 19.29 -7.43
C GLU A 278 -29.66 17.85 -7.89
N ALA A 279 -30.57 16.93 -7.56
CA ALA A 279 -30.46 15.49 -7.84
C ALA A 279 -30.33 15.13 -9.34
N THR A 280 -30.50 16.12 -10.23
CA THR A 280 -30.53 16.00 -11.69
C THR A 280 -29.15 15.85 -12.34
N LYS A 281 -28.06 16.21 -11.65
CA LYS A 281 -26.70 16.11 -12.22
C LYS A 281 -26.09 14.81 -11.73
N ASN A 282 -25.95 13.83 -12.63
CA ASN A 282 -25.43 12.46 -12.46
C ASN A 282 -24.03 12.34 -11.80
N ILE A 283 -23.85 12.95 -10.63
CA ILE A 283 -22.64 12.97 -9.83
C ILE A 283 -22.93 12.17 -8.58
N LYS A 284 -22.09 11.17 -8.31
CA LYS A 284 -22.21 10.32 -7.13
C LYS A 284 -20.96 10.49 -6.26
N VAL A 285 -21.17 10.57 -4.94
CA VAL A 285 -20.07 10.72 -3.99
C VAL A 285 -19.91 9.43 -3.19
N ILE A 286 -18.70 8.88 -3.17
CA ILE A 286 -18.29 7.74 -2.35
C ILE A 286 -17.26 8.25 -1.35
N MET A 287 -17.55 8.08 -0.07
CA MET A 287 -16.63 8.41 1.01
C MET A 287 -16.15 7.13 1.69
N ALA A 288 -14.87 7.05 2.04
CA ALA A 288 -14.31 5.93 2.79
C ALA A 288 -13.67 6.41 4.09
N THR A 289 -13.95 5.72 5.19
CA THR A 289 -13.34 5.94 6.49
C THR A 289 -12.94 4.63 7.15
N ASN A 290 -11.93 4.65 8.01
CA ASN A 290 -11.63 3.52 8.89
C ASN A 290 -12.39 3.62 10.23
N ARG A 291 -12.80 4.82 10.62
CA ARG A 291 -13.34 5.15 11.94
C ARG A 291 -14.59 6.01 11.82
N ILE A 292 -15.75 5.38 11.87
CA ILE A 292 -17.04 6.08 11.82
C ILE A 292 -17.33 6.86 13.11
N ASP A 293 -16.69 6.51 14.22
CA ASP A 293 -16.86 7.12 15.55
C ASP A 293 -16.33 8.56 15.63
N ILE A 294 -15.33 8.91 14.82
CA ILE A 294 -14.74 10.26 14.81
C ILE A 294 -15.50 11.23 13.89
N LEU A 295 -16.35 10.71 12.98
CA LEU A 295 -16.99 11.54 11.98
C LEU A 295 -18.06 12.44 12.58
N ASP A 296 -18.11 13.70 12.10
CA ASP A 296 -19.16 14.65 12.45
C ASP A 296 -20.55 14.08 12.10
N PRO A 297 -21.50 14.00 13.06
CA PRO A 297 -22.88 13.59 12.81
C PRO A 297 -23.58 14.39 11.71
N ALA A 298 -23.11 15.61 11.42
CA ALA A 298 -23.62 16.44 10.32
C ALA A 298 -23.44 15.77 8.95
N LEU A 299 -22.34 15.03 8.72
CA LEU A 299 -22.14 14.26 7.47
C LEU A 299 -23.11 13.08 7.38
N LEU A 300 -23.45 12.48 8.52
CA LEU A 300 -24.26 11.27 8.62
C LEU A 300 -25.77 11.51 8.50
N ARG A 301 -26.20 12.76 8.31
CA ARG A 301 -27.61 13.15 8.23
C ARG A 301 -28.21 12.69 6.88
N PRO A 302 -29.43 12.13 6.88
CA PRO A 302 -30.14 11.78 5.65
C PRO A 302 -30.28 12.98 4.71
N GLY A 303 -30.07 12.77 3.40
CA GLY A 303 -30.03 13.84 2.39
C GLY A 303 -28.62 14.31 2.00
N ARG A 304 -27.59 13.92 2.76
CA ARG A 304 -26.17 14.10 2.43
C ARG A 304 -25.52 12.75 2.09
N ILE A 305 -25.47 11.87 3.08
CA ILE A 305 -25.02 10.48 2.95
C ILE A 305 -26.24 9.59 3.20
N ASP A 306 -26.75 8.96 2.15
CA ASP A 306 -27.99 8.19 2.23
C ASP A 306 -27.76 6.74 2.65
N ARG A 307 -26.57 6.19 2.32
CA ARG A 307 -26.23 4.79 2.59
C ARG A 307 -24.89 4.66 3.30
N LYS A 308 -24.87 3.80 4.31
CA LYS A 308 -23.69 3.47 5.11
C LYS A 308 -23.46 1.97 4.96
N ILE A 309 -22.33 1.61 4.37
CA ILE A 309 -21.98 0.21 4.06
C ILE A 309 -20.80 -0.19 4.96
N GLU A 310 -21.04 -1.21 5.77
CA GLU A 310 -20.03 -1.78 6.65
C GLU A 310 -19.19 -2.84 5.94
N PHE A 311 -17.88 -2.76 6.13
CA PHE A 311 -16.91 -3.75 5.68
C PHE A 311 -16.43 -4.54 6.90
N PRO A 312 -17.00 -5.73 7.16
CA PRO A 312 -16.51 -6.59 8.23
C PRO A 312 -15.12 -7.15 7.90
N ALA A 313 -14.45 -7.69 8.92
CA ALA A 313 -13.27 -8.53 8.70
C ALA A 313 -13.69 -9.77 7.88
N PRO A 314 -12.81 -10.28 6.98
CA PRO A 314 -13.18 -11.37 6.08
C PRO A 314 -13.36 -12.69 6.84
N ASP A 315 -14.50 -13.36 6.60
CA ASP A 315 -14.77 -14.72 7.05
C ASP A 315 -13.79 -15.73 6.44
N GLU A 316 -13.76 -16.95 6.98
CA GLU A 316 -12.90 -18.03 6.47
C GLU A 316 -13.11 -18.30 4.97
N LYS A 317 -14.38 -18.34 4.53
CA LYS A 317 -14.72 -18.49 3.10
C LYS A 317 -14.22 -17.30 2.28
N ALA A 318 -14.41 -16.08 2.78
CA ALA A 318 -13.92 -14.86 2.13
C ALA A 318 -12.39 -14.86 2.00
N ARG A 319 -11.66 -15.27 3.04
CA ARG A 319 -10.19 -15.41 3.00
C ARG A 319 -9.75 -16.44 1.95
N ALA A 320 -10.43 -17.58 1.86
CA ALA A 320 -10.14 -18.59 0.84
C ALA A 320 -10.38 -18.04 -0.59
N ASP A 321 -11.44 -17.26 -0.80
CA ASP A 321 -11.72 -16.62 -2.08
C ASP A 321 -10.67 -15.54 -2.43
N ILE A 322 -10.26 -14.72 -1.47
CA ILE A 322 -9.20 -13.71 -1.63
C ILE A 322 -7.87 -14.38 -1.99
N LEU A 323 -7.47 -15.45 -1.28
CA LEU A 323 -6.30 -16.26 -1.61
C LEU A 323 -6.38 -16.80 -3.04
N LYS A 324 -7.55 -17.32 -3.42
CA LYS A 324 -7.77 -17.87 -4.77
C LYS A 324 -7.62 -16.79 -5.83
N ILE A 325 -8.14 -15.58 -5.62
CA ILE A 325 -8.04 -14.46 -6.57
C ILE A 325 -6.58 -14.03 -6.74
N HIS A 326 -5.86 -13.80 -5.65
CA HIS A 326 -4.48 -13.31 -5.70
C HIS A 326 -3.51 -14.37 -6.24
N SER A 327 -3.79 -15.64 -6.02
CA SER A 327 -2.98 -16.74 -6.52
C SER A 327 -3.23 -17.09 -7.99
N ARG A 328 -4.29 -16.57 -8.65
CA ARG A 328 -4.54 -16.78 -10.10
C ARG A 328 -3.37 -16.37 -11.00
N LYS A 329 -2.60 -15.36 -10.58
CA LYS A 329 -1.44 -14.86 -11.34
C LYS A 329 -0.14 -15.61 -11.03
N MET A 330 -0.14 -16.50 -10.04
CA MET A 330 1.04 -17.22 -9.57
C MET A 330 1.12 -18.62 -10.18
N ASN A 331 2.35 -19.11 -10.37
CA ASN A 331 2.60 -20.48 -10.80
C ASN A 331 2.47 -21.42 -9.60
N LEU A 332 1.29 -21.97 -9.39
CA LEU A 332 1.00 -22.89 -8.31
C LEU A 332 1.25 -24.35 -8.72
N MET A 333 1.75 -25.15 -7.78
CA MET A 333 1.71 -26.61 -7.93
C MET A 333 0.27 -27.14 -7.89
N ARG A 334 -0.02 -28.23 -8.59
CA ARG A 334 -1.34 -28.87 -8.56
C ARG A 334 -1.63 -29.43 -7.16
N GLY A 335 -2.83 -29.18 -6.64
CA GLY A 335 -3.30 -29.77 -5.38
C GLY A 335 -3.18 -28.87 -4.14
N ILE A 336 -2.82 -27.59 -4.28
CA ILE A 336 -2.78 -26.65 -3.15
C ILE A 336 -4.18 -26.44 -2.58
N ASN A 337 -4.31 -26.58 -1.26
CA ASN A 337 -5.57 -26.44 -0.56
C ASN A 337 -5.66 -25.07 0.13
N MET A 338 -6.22 -24.10 -0.59
CA MET A 338 -6.41 -22.72 -0.10
C MET A 338 -7.33 -22.63 1.12
N LYS A 339 -8.22 -23.60 1.34
CA LYS A 339 -9.11 -23.61 2.53
C LYS A 339 -8.32 -23.86 3.80
N LYS A 340 -7.41 -24.84 3.79
CA LYS A 340 -6.53 -25.12 4.94
C LYS A 340 -5.67 -23.91 5.30
N ILE A 341 -5.19 -23.18 4.29
CA ILE A 341 -4.42 -21.95 4.52
C ILE A 341 -5.32 -20.88 5.13
N ALA A 342 -6.55 -20.70 4.63
CA ALA A 342 -7.51 -19.73 5.19
C ALA A 342 -7.92 -20.03 6.66
N GLU A 343 -7.97 -21.31 7.05
CA GLU A 343 -8.16 -21.77 8.43
C GLU A 343 -6.96 -21.39 9.32
N ALA A 344 -5.74 -21.47 8.78
CA ALA A 344 -4.50 -21.17 9.51
C ALA A 344 -4.25 -19.67 9.78
N ILE A 345 -4.99 -18.77 9.11
CA ILE A 345 -4.92 -17.30 9.29
C ILE A 345 -6.25 -16.74 9.83
N PRO A 346 -6.60 -17.00 11.12
CA PRO A 346 -7.80 -16.44 11.72
C PRO A 346 -7.67 -14.92 11.88
N GLY A 347 -8.72 -14.18 11.51
CA GLY A 347 -8.80 -12.73 11.73
C GLY A 347 -7.94 -11.87 10.79
N ALA A 348 -7.20 -12.47 9.85
CA ALA A 348 -6.38 -11.73 8.89
C ALA A 348 -7.23 -10.83 7.97
N SER A 349 -6.80 -9.59 7.78
CA SER A 349 -7.39 -8.64 6.84
C SER A 349 -7.11 -9.04 5.39
N GLY A 350 -7.91 -8.54 4.42
CA GLY A 350 -7.69 -8.83 3.00
C GLY A 350 -6.30 -8.42 2.50
N ALA A 351 -5.73 -7.35 3.07
CA ALA A 351 -4.35 -6.92 2.80
C ALA A 351 -3.31 -7.92 3.32
N GLU A 352 -3.50 -8.48 4.51
CA GLU A 352 -2.62 -9.52 5.08
C GLU A 352 -2.73 -10.82 4.31
N VAL A 353 -3.93 -11.23 3.92
CA VAL A 353 -4.14 -12.42 3.07
C VAL A 353 -3.39 -12.27 1.74
N LYS A 354 -3.43 -11.07 1.13
CA LYS A 354 -2.63 -10.77 -0.06
C LYS A 354 -1.13 -10.85 0.22
N ALA A 355 -0.68 -10.36 1.38
CA ALA A 355 0.72 -10.45 1.80
C ALA A 355 1.19 -11.90 1.93
N VAL A 356 0.36 -12.81 2.48
CA VAL A 356 0.67 -14.25 2.53
C VAL A 356 0.96 -14.80 1.13
N CYS A 357 0.14 -14.46 0.12
CA CYS A 357 0.41 -14.88 -1.26
C CYS A 357 1.76 -14.34 -1.78
N THR A 358 2.06 -13.06 -1.51
CA THR A 358 3.32 -12.45 -1.96
C THR A 358 4.55 -13.07 -1.28
N GLU A 359 4.49 -13.31 0.03
CA GLU A 359 5.57 -13.95 0.79
C GLU A 359 5.77 -15.41 0.36
N ALA A 360 4.70 -16.18 0.12
CA ALA A 360 4.80 -17.54 -0.42
C ALA A 360 5.56 -17.56 -1.77
N GLY A 361 5.27 -16.58 -2.64
CA GLY A 361 6.03 -16.39 -3.88
C GLY A 361 7.50 -16.04 -3.65
N MET A 362 7.81 -15.25 -2.63
CA MET A 362 9.19 -14.91 -2.26
C MET A 362 9.96 -16.11 -1.71
N PHE A 363 9.34 -16.98 -0.90
CA PHE A 363 9.98 -18.22 -0.42
C PHE A 363 10.36 -19.14 -1.59
N ALA A 364 9.43 -19.36 -2.52
CA ALA A 364 9.73 -20.13 -3.73
C ALA A 364 10.88 -19.50 -4.54
N LEU A 365 10.91 -18.17 -4.66
CA LEU A 365 11.97 -17.46 -5.39
C LEU A 365 13.34 -17.55 -4.71
N ARG A 366 13.41 -17.49 -3.37
CA ARG A 366 14.67 -17.64 -2.61
C ARG A 366 15.31 -19.00 -2.84
N GLU A 367 14.49 -20.04 -2.97
CA GLU A 367 14.95 -21.40 -3.30
C GLU A 367 15.11 -21.63 -4.81
N ARG A 368 14.98 -20.58 -5.63
CA ARG A 368 15.07 -20.62 -7.10
C ARG A 368 14.07 -21.59 -7.74
N ARG A 369 12.92 -21.81 -7.09
CA ARG A 369 11.81 -22.62 -7.60
C ARG A 369 10.86 -21.75 -8.43
N ILE A 370 10.34 -22.32 -9.52
CA ILE A 370 9.38 -21.66 -10.43
C ILE A 370 7.94 -21.85 -9.96
N HIS A 371 7.69 -22.88 -9.15
CA HIS A 371 6.38 -23.26 -8.64
C HIS A 371 6.31 -23.04 -7.14
N VAL A 372 5.21 -22.44 -6.68
CA VAL A 372 4.89 -22.28 -5.26
C VAL A 372 4.24 -23.56 -4.74
N THR A 373 4.70 -24.05 -3.59
CA THR A 373 4.20 -25.26 -2.92
C THR A 373 3.27 -24.91 -1.75
N GLN A 374 2.60 -25.92 -1.18
CA GLN A 374 1.78 -25.73 0.03
C GLN A 374 2.64 -25.29 1.23
N GLU A 375 3.85 -25.84 1.36
CA GLU A 375 4.81 -25.51 2.43
C GLU A 375 5.22 -24.03 2.41
N ASP A 376 5.37 -23.44 1.21
CA ASP A 376 5.66 -22.01 1.07
C ASP A 376 4.56 -21.12 1.65
N PHE A 377 3.30 -21.52 1.49
CA PHE A 377 2.17 -20.81 2.08
C PHE A 377 2.12 -20.98 3.60
N GLU A 378 2.44 -22.16 4.11
CA GLU A 378 2.52 -22.43 5.55
C GLU A 378 3.64 -21.61 6.20
N MET A 379 4.84 -21.56 5.59
CA MET A 379 5.94 -20.69 6.03
C MET A 379 5.58 -19.20 5.96
N ALA A 380 4.82 -18.78 4.95
CA ALA A 380 4.34 -17.40 4.84
C ALA A 380 3.31 -17.05 5.90
N VAL A 381 2.42 -17.98 6.25
CA VAL A 381 1.49 -17.84 7.38
C VAL A 381 2.26 -17.73 8.69
N ASP A 382 3.23 -18.61 8.92
CA ASP A 382 4.06 -18.58 10.12
C ASP A 382 4.82 -17.27 10.24
N LEU A 383 5.40 -16.75 9.16
CA LEU A 383 6.07 -15.44 9.16
C LEU A 383 5.11 -14.30 9.53
N LEU A 384 3.88 -14.33 9.00
CA LEU A 384 2.89 -13.29 9.25
C LEU A 384 2.33 -13.37 10.69
N MET A 385 2.13 -14.58 11.20
CA MET A 385 1.73 -14.85 12.58
C MET A 385 2.88 -14.64 13.58
N ALA A 386 4.14 -14.81 13.16
CA ALA A 386 5.34 -14.63 13.98
C ALA A 386 5.60 -13.17 14.37
N LYS A 387 4.83 -12.21 13.85
CA LYS A 387 4.76 -10.85 14.43
C LYS A 387 4.29 -10.85 15.88
N VAL A 388 3.63 -11.92 16.33
CA VAL A 388 3.26 -12.16 17.74
C VAL A 388 4.14 -13.26 18.32
N PHE A 389 5.16 -12.87 19.08
CA PHE A 389 6.02 -13.77 19.85
C PHE A 389 5.32 -14.22 21.14
N HIS A 390 5.05 -15.52 21.25
CA HIS A 390 4.48 -16.13 22.45
C HIS A 390 5.55 -17.01 23.12
N PRO A 391 6.25 -16.53 24.18
CA PRO A 391 7.38 -17.25 24.77
C PRO A 391 7.00 -18.63 25.29
N PHE A 392 5.77 -18.80 25.79
CA PHE A 392 5.27 -20.10 26.27
C PHE A 392 4.94 -21.09 25.14
N LYS A 393 4.54 -20.62 23.95
CA LYS A 393 4.21 -21.50 22.82
C LYS A 393 5.45 -22.22 22.28
N ALA A 394 6.63 -21.58 22.42
CA ALA A 394 7.91 -22.19 22.09
C ALA A 394 8.24 -23.41 22.97
N LEU A 395 7.64 -23.51 24.17
CA LEU A 395 7.83 -24.60 25.13
C LEU A 395 6.75 -25.70 25.03
N GLU A 396 5.59 -25.41 24.42
CA GLU A 396 4.47 -26.37 24.32
C GLU A 396 4.76 -27.54 23.35
N ASN A 397 5.52 -27.30 22.26
CA ASN A 397 5.82 -28.33 21.27
C ASN A 397 7.12 -29.09 21.60
N LEU A 398 7.08 -29.87 22.68
CA LEU A 398 8.24 -30.61 23.20
C LEU A 398 8.86 -31.58 22.17
N ALA A 399 8.04 -32.13 21.25
CA ALA A 399 8.45 -33.11 20.25
C ALA A 399 9.32 -32.55 19.10
N SER A 400 9.41 -31.23 18.95
CA SER A 400 10.29 -30.55 17.99
C SER A 400 11.29 -29.60 18.65
N LEU A 401 11.41 -29.69 19.98
CA LEU A 401 12.27 -28.88 20.82
C LEU A 401 13.69 -29.44 20.84
N ALA A 402 14.68 -28.56 20.76
CA ALA A 402 16.07 -28.90 21.05
C ALA A 402 16.52 -28.23 22.35
N VAL A 403 17.06 -29.04 23.25
CA VAL A 403 17.48 -28.61 24.59
C VAL A 403 19.00 -28.64 24.69
N VAL A 404 19.55 -27.53 25.18
CA VAL A 404 20.98 -27.35 25.47
C VAL A 404 21.13 -27.20 26.98
N TRP A 405 21.93 -28.05 27.61
CA TRP A 405 22.31 -27.82 29.00
C TRP A 405 23.76 -27.32 29.09
N VAL A 406 23.92 -26.11 29.62
CA VAL A 406 25.20 -25.48 29.92
C VAL A 406 25.44 -25.55 31.43
N ASN A 407 26.65 -25.94 31.82
CA ASN A 407 27.01 -26.08 33.23
C ASN A 407 27.21 -24.72 33.92
N GLY A 408 26.61 -24.53 35.10
CA GLY A 408 26.85 -23.38 35.99
C GLY A 408 27.58 -23.77 37.29
N PRO A 409 28.43 -22.88 37.86
CA PRO A 409 29.20 -23.17 39.07
C PRO A 409 28.35 -23.20 40.36
N GLY A 410 27.09 -22.75 40.35
CA GLY A 410 26.19 -22.74 41.52
C GLY A 410 25.12 -23.86 41.58
N GLN A 411 24.86 -24.58 40.48
CA GLN A 411 23.81 -25.62 40.47
C GLN A 411 24.31 -26.94 41.04
N THR A 412 23.81 -27.32 42.21
CA THR A 412 24.19 -28.58 42.90
C THR A 412 23.41 -29.80 42.41
N THR A 413 22.21 -29.61 41.84
CA THR A 413 21.33 -30.69 41.35
C THR A 413 20.59 -30.26 40.08
N PHE A 414 20.16 -31.22 39.26
CA PHE A 414 19.30 -30.96 38.10
C PHE A 414 17.86 -30.72 38.58
N PRO A 415 17.25 -29.56 38.34
CA PRO A 415 15.89 -29.28 38.76
C PRO A 415 14.90 -30.31 38.19
N ALA A 416 14.04 -30.85 39.05
CA ALA A 416 13.06 -31.84 38.64
C ALA A 416 12.03 -31.30 37.62
N ALA A 417 11.91 -29.98 37.48
CA ALA A 417 11.10 -29.32 36.45
C ALA A 417 11.70 -29.42 35.04
N TRP A 418 13.03 -29.51 34.92
CA TRP A 418 13.72 -29.58 33.63
C TRP A 418 13.75 -31.00 33.06
N LEU A 419 13.46 -32.00 33.89
CA LEU A 419 13.50 -33.42 33.55
C LEU A 419 12.45 -33.81 32.52
N ASP A 420 11.24 -33.27 32.66
CA ASP A 420 10.14 -33.55 31.74
C ASP A 420 10.43 -32.95 30.36
N VAL A 421 10.97 -31.72 30.32
CA VAL A 421 11.37 -31.07 29.06
C VAL A 421 12.56 -31.79 28.42
N TRP A 422 13.56 -32.17 29.20
CA TRP A 422 14.75 -32.90 28.73
C TRP A 422 14.39 -34.27 28.12
N ASN A 423 13.54 -35.04 28.80
CA ASN A 423 13.16 -36.38 28.37
C ASN A 423 12.25 -36.38 27.13
N ASN A 424 11.43 -35.35 26.96
CA ASN A 424 10.50 -35.20 25.84
C ASN A 424 11.09 -34.44 24.65
N ALA A 425 12.24 -33.76 24.83
CA ALA A 425 12.92 -33.07 23.75
C ALA A 425 13.35 -34.02 22.63
N LYS A 426 13.19 -33.55 21.38
CA LYS A 426 13.66 -34.24 20.18
C LYS A 426 15.17 -34.39 20.18
N MET A 427 15.87 -33.30 20.52
CA MET A 427 17.32 -33.22 20.55
C MET A 427 17.82 -32.75 21.92
N ARG A 428 18.95 -33.32 22.36
CA ARG A 428 19.54 -33.12 23.69
C ARG A 428 21.03 -32.89 23.53
N TYR A 429 21.50 -31.72 23.94
CA TYR A 429 22.88 -31.31 23.89
C TYR A 429 23.36 -30.97 25.29
N CYS A 430 24.58 -31.40 25.64
CA CYS A 430 25.16 -31.17 26.95
C CYS A 430 26.61 -30.72 26.81
N THR A 431 27.05 -29.76 27.64
CA THR A 431 28.49 -29.48 27.77
C THR A 431 29.16 -30.50 28.70
N ASP A 432 30.47 -30.69 28.54
CA ASP A 432 31.33 -31.56 29.35
C ASP A 432 31.10 -31.47 30.88
N GLY A 433 31.10 -30.26 31.46
CA GLY A 433 30.89 -30.07 32.88
C GLY A 433 29.46 -30.41 33.35
N ALA A 434 28.48 -30.29 32.47
CA ALA A 434 27.08 -30.65 32.76
C ALA A 434 26.88 -32.17 32.70
N ALA A 435 27.68 -32.89 31.91
CA ALA A 435 27.61 -34.34 31.79
C ALA A 435 27.90 -35.05 33.13
N ASN A 436 28.79 -34.49 33.97
CA ASN A 436 29.06 -35.00 35.32
C ASN A 436 27.80 -35.05 36.20
N LYS A 437 26.90 -34.07 36.04
CA LYS A 437 25.66 -33.96 36.82
C LYS A 437 24.54 -34.82 36.24
N LEU A 438 24.58 -35.09 34.93
CA LEU A 438 23.60 -35.93 34.23
C LEU A 438 23.84 -37.43 34.45
N GLN A 439 25.10 -37.87 34.60
CA GLN A 439 25.47 -39.29 34.79
C GLN A 439 24.63 -40.02 35.86
N PRO A 440 24.55 -39.55 37.13
CA PRO A 440 23.81 -40.28 38.17
C PRO A 440 22.31 -40.38 37.87
N LEU A 441 21.73 -39.40 37.15
CA LEU A 441 20.33 -39.41 36.75
C LEU A 441 20.06 -40.37 35.58
N CYS A 442 21.02 -40.49 34.67
CA CYS A 442 20.96 -41.49 33.60
C CYS A 442 21.15 -42.91 34.12
N GLU A 443 21.96 -43.12 35.15
CA GLU A 443 22.13 -44.43 35.81
C GLU A 443 20.87 -44.85 36.59
N GLN A 444 20.16 -43.90 37.17
CA GLN A 444 18.88 -44.12 37.86
C GLN A 444 17.68 -44.20 36.91
N ASN A 445 17.88 -44.18 35.57
CA ASN A 445 16.84 -44.13 34.53
C ASN A 445 15.83 -42.97 34.66
N THR A 446 16.18 -41.92 35.40
CA THR A 446 15.31 -40.73 35.54
C THR A 446 15.49 -39.75 34.39
N ALA A 447 16.69 -39.67 33.78
CA ALA A 447 16.98 -38.82 32.62
C ALA A 447 17.47 -39.64 31.42
N LYS A 448 17.01 -39.31 30.19
CA LYS A 448 17.55 -39.85 28.94
C LYS A 448 18.98 -39.33 28.68
N SER A 449 19.79 -40.17 28.01
CA SER A 449 21.14 -39.77 27.61
C SER A 449 21.11 -38.59 26.62
N PRO A 450 22.13 -37.71 26.66
CA PRO A 450 22.28 -36.65 25.69
C PRO A 450 22.60 -37.27 24.32
N HIS A 451 22.22 -36.61 23.24
CA HIS A 451 22.62 -37.05 21.90
C HIS A 451 24.05 -36.61 21.57
N VAL A 452 24.45 -35.44 22.07
CA VAL A 452 25.78 -34.85 21.86
C VAL A 452 26.33 -34.32 23.17
N ILE A 453 27.61 -34.60 23.41
CA ILE A 453 28.41 -33.99 24.47
C ILE A 453 29.62 -33.33 23.82
N ALA A 454 29.87 -32.05 24.10
CA ALA A 454 31.04 -31.35 23.59
C ALA A 454 31.79 -30.59 24.68
N GLY A 455 33.11 -30.49 24.51
CA GLY A 455 34.01 -29.76 25.39
C GLY A 455 35.47 -30.17 25.21
N ASP A 456 36.33 -29.64 26.09
CA ASP A 456 37.76 -30.02 26.18
C ASP A 456 37.96 -31.25 27.09
N PHE A 457 36.90 -31.68 27.81
CA PHE A 457 36.89 -32.85 28.68
C PHE A 457 37.95 -32.83 29.77
N ASP A 458 38.41 -31.65 30.17
CA ASP A 458 39.33 -31.47 31.29
C ASP A 458 38.62 -31.61 32.65
N SER A 459 37.33 -31.24 32.66
CA SER A 459 36.47 -31.11 33.83
C SER A 459 35.56 -32.31 34.02
N ILE A 460 35.54 -33.25 33.07
CA ILE A 460 34.71 -34.46 33.15
C ILE A 460 35.42 -35.55 33.97
N LEU A 461 34.69 -36.27 34.81
CA LEU A 461 35.27 -37.44 35.49
C LEU A 461 35.55 -38.55 34.45
N PRO A 462 36.69 -39.28 34.55
CA PRO A 462 37.01 -40.37 33.62
C PRO A 462 35.93 -41.46 33.57
N SER A 463 35.25 -41.71 34.70
CA SER A 463 34.10 -42.61 34.79
C SER A 463 32.91 -42.12 33.94
N VAL A 464 32.55 -40.84 34.05
CA VAL A 464 31.49 -40.19 33.28
C VAL A 464 31.79 -40.23 31.78
N ARG A 465 33.04 -39.96 31.40
CA ARG A 465 33.49 -39.99 30.00
C ARG A 465 33.37 -41.39 29.40
N SER A 466 33.73 -42.44 30.15
CA SER A 466 33.55 -43.82 29.71
C SER A 466 32.07 -44.19 29.56
N TYR A 467 31.21 -43.72 30.46
CA TYR A 467 29.78 -44.02 30.47
C TYR A 467 29.03 -43.44 29.26
N PHE A 468 29.36 -42.22 28.85
CA PHE A 468 28.71 -41.57 27.71
C PHE A 468 29.37 -41.82 26.35
N SER A 469 30.63 -42.26 26.32
CA SER A 469 31.31 -42.64 25.05
C SER A 469 30.54 -43.70 24.27
N ASP A 470 29.84 -44.60 24.95
CA ASP A 470 29.06 -45.69 24.31
C ASP A 470 27.63 -45.27 23.92
N LYS A 471 27.12 -44.14 24.43
CA LYS A 471 25.70 -43.75 24.34
C LYS A 471 25.44 -42.41 23.65
N SER A 472 26.48 -41.58 23.49
CA SER A 472 26.37 -40.20 23.03
C SER A 472 27.51 -39.88 22.06
N ASN A 473 27.25 -38.97 21.12
CA ASN A 473 28.32 -38.47 20.25
C ASN A 473 29.19 -37.49 21.05
N VAL A 474 30.42 -37.91 21.33
CA VAL A 474 31.41 -37.14 22.12
C VAL A 474 32.29 -36.33 21.15
N ILE A 475 32.22 -35.00 21.23
CA ILE A 475 32.95 -34.07 20.36
C ILE A 475 34.06 -33.40 21.16
N HIS A 476 35.31 -33.79 20.91
CA HIS A 476 36.49 -33.22 21.54
C HIS A 476 36.92 -31.92 20.85
N ILE A 477 37.14 -30.87 21.64
CA ILE A 477 37.58 -29.54 21.18
C ILE A 477 38.96 -29.28 21.79
N GLU A 478 39.94 -28.90 20.96
CA GLU A 478 41.30 -28.63 21.43
C GLU A 478 41.39 -27.34 22.24
N ASP A 479 42.12 -27.40 23.36
CA ASP A 479 42.12 -26.39 24.43
C ASP A 479 42.79 -25.04 24.05
N GLN A 480 43.52 -24.94 22.94
CA GLN A 480 44.52 -23.87 22.77
C GLN A 480 44.43 -22.93 21.57
N ASN A 481 43.37 -22.89 20.76
CA ASN A 481 43.31 -21.93 19.63
C ASN A 481 42.01 -21.15 19.43
N TYR A 482 41.03 -21.26 20.33
CA TYR A 482 39.81 -20.47 20.25
C TYR A 482 39.35 -20.02 21.64
N THR A 483 38.65 -18.88 21.70
CA THR A 483 38.06 -18.36 22.93
C THR A 483 37.19 -19.43 23.60
N ASP A 484 37.20 -19.52 24.93
CA ASP A 484 36.44 -20.51 25.72
C ASP A 484 34.96 -20.59 25.34
N LEU A 485 34.43 -19.54 24.71
CA LEU A 485 33.04 -19.39 24.29
C LEU A 485 32.67 -20.20 23.04
N THR A 486 33.64 -20.49 22.17
CA THR A 486 33.46 -21.39 21.01
C THR A 486 33.62 -22.87 21.38
N LYS A 487 34.12 -23.16 22.60
CA LYS A 487 34.20 -24.52 23.15
C LYS A 487 32.83 -25.11 23.48
N THR A 488 31.82 -24.27 23.69
CA THR A 488 30.48 -24.75 24.10
C THR A 488 29.66 -25.30 22.95
N LEU A 489 29.87 -24.85 21.70
CA LEU A 489 29.05 -25.19 20.52
C LEU A 489 29.87 -24.99 19.21
N PRO A 490 30.46 -26.03 18.60
CA PRO A 490 31.30 -25.89 17.40
C PRO A 490 30.49 -25.66 16.10
N ASN A 491 30.90 -24.66 15.32
CA ASN A 491 30.22 -24.12 14.12
C ASN A 491 29.76 -25.16 13.07
N ASN A 492 30.52 -26.24 12.88
CA ASN A 492 30.28 -27.20 11.79
C ASN A 492 29.13 -28.19 12.08
N TYR A 493 28.79 -28.42 13.35
CA TYR A 493 27.74 -29.39 13.73
C TYR A 493 26.36 -28.75 13.89
N ILE A 494 26.32 -27.47 14.26
CA ILE A 494 25.11 -26.66 14.48
C ILE A 494 24.20 -26.66 13.25
N ASN A 495 24.73 -26.40 12.05
CA ASN A 495 23.91 -26.23 10.84
C ASN A 495 23.12 -27.47 10.38
N ASN A 496 23.51 -28.68 10.77
CA ASN A 496 22.73 -29.89 10.50
C ASN A 496 21.90 -30.33 11.71
N PHE A 497 22.30 -29.93 12.92
CA PHE A 497 21.65 -30.34 14.16
C PHE A 497 20.31 -29.65 14.41
N TRP A 498 20.16 -28.38 14.01
CA TRP A 498 18.95 -27.57 14.27
C TRP A 498 17.90 -27.61 13.15
N LYS A 499 18.21 -28.18 11.98
CA LYS A 499 17.34 -28.13 10.79
C LYS A 499 15.94 -28.71 11.00
N GLU A 500 15.80 -29.65 11.92
CA GLU A 500 14.52 -30.32 12.17
C GLU A 500 13.82 -29.87 13.47
N CYS A 501 14.28 -28.77 14.07
CA CYS A 501 13.77 -28.24 15.34
C CYS A 501 13.10 -26.89 15.12
N THR A 502 12.04 -26.63 15.89
CA THR A 502 11.22 -25.40 15.77
C THR A 502 11.62 -24.32 16.77
N SER A 503 12.29 -24.69 17.87
CA SER A 503 12.72 -23.80 18.94
C SER A 503 13.91 -24.38 19.69
N VAL A 504 14.74 -23.50 20.26
CA VAL A 504 15.90 -23.87 21.06
C VAL A 504 15.73 -23.38 22.48
N VAL A 505 15.85 -24.30 23.44
CA VAL A 505 15.78 -23.98 24.87
C VAL A 505 17.14 -24.26 25.50
N VAL A 506 17.66 -23.26 26.21
CA VAL A 506 18.93 -23.37 26.93
C VAL A 506 18.65 -23.43 28.42
N PHE A 507 19.07 -24.52 29.04
CA PHE A 507 19.05 -24.73 30.48
C PHE A 507 20.41 -24.45 31.08
N GLY A 508 20.39 -23.83 32.26
CA GLY A 508 21.51 -23.80 33.19
C GLY A 508 22.51 -22.67 32.96
N GLY A 509 22.78 -21.97 34.06
CA GLY A 509 24.13 -21.54 34.40
C GLY A 509 24.34 -20.04 34.59
N PHE A 510 23.31 -19.24 34.90
CA PHE A 510 23.50 -17.80 35.11
C PHE A 510 23.86 -17.46 36.56
N HIS A 511 23.79 -18.44 37.47
CA HIS A 511 24.37 -18.35 38.81
C HIS A 511 25.88 -18.66 38.76
N GLY A 512 26.69 -17.66 38.37
CA GLY A 512 28.14 -17.83 38.27
C GLY A 512 28.88 -16.83 37.37
N ARG A 513 29.81 -17.35 36.56
CA ARG A 513 30.66 -16.62 35.61
C ARG A 513 29.83 -16.05 34.46
N PHE A 514 29.46 -14.78 34.59
CA PHE A 514 28.67 -14.01 33.63
C PHE A 514 29.28 -13.91 32.22
N ASP A 515 30.61 -13.98 32.14
CA ASP A 515 31.39 -14.04 30.91
C ASP A 515 31.09 -15.28 30.08
N HIS A 516 30.95 -16.46 30.71
CA HIS A 516 30.61 -17.70 30.03
C HIS A 516 29.19 -17.67 29.46
N VAL A 517 28.27 -17.07 30.21
CA VAL A 517 26.86 -16.89 29.84
C VAL A 517 26.71 -16.02 28.60
N LEU A 518 27.30 -14.83 28.63
CA LEU A 518 27.20 -13.88 27.51
C LEU A 518 27.83 -14.44 26.25
N GLY A 519 28.93 -15.19 26.38
CA GLY A 519 29.54 -15.77 25.22
C GLY A 519 28.82 -17.00 24.67
N ALA A 520 28.16 -17.81 25.50
CA ALA A 520 27.27 -18.86 25.02
C ALA A 520 26.08 -18.28 24.23
N LEU A 521 25.48 -17.20 24.76
CA LEU A 521 24.45 -16.43 24.05
C LEU A 521 24.99 -15.81 22.76
N ASN A 522 26.20 -15.25 22.77
CA ASN A 522 26.84 -14.66 21.59
C ASN A 522 27.11 -15.71 20.50
N SER A 523 27.63 -16.88 20.85
CA SER A 523 27.85 -17.99 19.92
C SER A 523 26.53 -18.45 19.31
N LEU A 524 25.49 -18.66 20.14
CA LEU A 524 24.15 -18.99 19.66
C LEU A 524 23.61 -17.93 18.69
N LEU A 525 23.72 -16.65 19.05
CA LEU A 525 23.19 -15.53 18.26
C LEU A 525 23.92 -15.30 16.95
N SER A 526 25.25 -15.42 16.94
CA SER A 526 26.08 -15.27 15.74
C SER A 526 25.72 -16.28 14.64
N HIS A 527 25.20 -17.44 15.02
CA HIS A 527 24.76 -18.49 14.09
C HIS A 527 23.28 -18.39 13.72
N VAL A 528 22.42 -17.86 14.61
CA VAL A 528 20.96 -17.78 14.39
C VAL A 528 20.55 -16.77 13.32
N ASN A 529 21.45 -15.89 12.88
CA ASN A 529 21.30 -15.15 11.62
C ASN A 529 21.03 -16.05 10.40
N THR A 530 21.26 -17.37 10.49
CA THR A 530 21.01 -18.33 9.41
C THR A 530 19.75 -19.18 9.53
N CYS A 531 19.11 -19.32 10.72
CA CYS A 531 18.08 -20.35 10.94
C CYS A 531 16.70 -19.85 11.43
N ASN A 532 16.51 -18.56 11.71
CA ASN A 532 15.20 -17.99 12.09
C ASN A 532 14.46 -18.65 13.30
N LEU A 533 15.11 -19.49 14.11
CA LEU A 533 14.49 -20.14 15.28
C LEU A 533 14.43 -19.23 16.53
N PRO A 534 13.33 -19.26 17.33
CA PRO A 534 13.26 -18.58 18.62
C PRO A 534 14.15 -19.30 19.65
N ILE A 535 14.92 -18.51 20.41
CA ILE A 535 15.79 -19.00 21.50
C ILE A 535 15.23 -18.51 22.82
N VAL A 536 15.03 -19.44 23.74
CA VAL A 536 14.60 -19.14 25.11
C VAL A 536 15.65 -19.74 26.06
N ALA A 537 16.34 -18.88 26.80
CA ALA A 537 17.24 -19.31 27.87
C ALA A 537 16.52 -19.17 29.21
N ILE A 538 16.63 -20.20 30.05
CA ILE A 538 15.95 -20.29 31.34
C ILE A 538 16.98 -20.52 32.44
N ASP A 539 16.96 -19.66 33.45
CA ASP A 539 17.77 -19.79 34.65
C ASP A 539 16.93 -19.60 35.90
N ASP A 540 16.67 -20.70 36.60
CA ASP A 540 15.77 -20.77 37.74
C ASP A 540 14.43 -20.06 37.47
N ASP A 541 14.24 -18.84 37.98
CA ASP A 541 13.01 -18.05 37.79
C ASP A 541 13.11 -17.00 36.66
N ASN A 542 14.26 -16.84 36.01
CA ASN A 542 14.48 -15.83 34.98
C ASN A 542 14.42 -16.44 33.58
N VAL A 543 13.70 -15.77 32.68
CA VAL A 543 13.62 -16.13 31.27
C VAL A 543 14.24 -15.02 30.43
N ILE A 544 15.13 -15.42 29.54
CA ILE A 544 15.86 -14.55 28.64
C ILE A 544 15.54 -14.98 27.21
N THR A 545 15.07 -14.06 26.40
CA THR A 545 14.78 -14.28 24.98
C THR A 545 15.38 -13.16 24.16
N VAL A 546 15.58 -13.40 22.86
CA VAL A 546 16.09 -12.39 21.94
C VAL A 546 15.00 -11.95 20.98
N LEU A 547 14.72 -10.65 20.99
CA LEU A 547 13.86 -9.96 20.05
C LEU A 547 14.68 -9.57 18.83
N ARG A 548 14.13 -9.78 17.64
CA ARG A 548 14.78 -9.42 16.38
C ARG A 548 14.47 -7.97 16.00
N GLU A 549 15.24 -7.48 15.03
CA GLU A 549 14.95 -6.20 14.37
C GLU A 549 13.52 -6.21 13.78
N GLY A 550 12.82 -5.09 13.95
CA GLY A 550 11.47 -4.88 13.45
C GLY A 550 10.43 -4.73 14.56
N HIS A 551 9.17 -4.93 14.21
CA HIS A 551 8.04 -4.84 15.15
C HIS A 551 7.71 -6.23 15.70
N THR A 552 7.96 -6.43 16.99
CA THR A 552 7.61 -7.65 17.71
C THR A 552 6.51 -7.36 18.73
N GLU A 553 5.38 -8.05 18.63
CA GLU A 553 4.36 -8.08 19.68
C GLU A 553 4.61 -9.28 20.59
N ILE A 554 4.70 -9.06 21.90
CA ILE A 554 4.97 -10.11 22.89
C ILE A 554 3.71 -10.27 23.73
N LEU A 555 3.20 -11.50 23.79
CA LEU A 555 2.02 -11.83 24.59
C LEU A 555 2.43 -12.60 25.83
N LEU A 556 2.17 -12.02 27.00
CA LEU A 556 2.58 -12.55 28.30
C LEU A 556 1.38 -12.81 29.19
N ASP A 557 1.33 -14.01 29.78
CA ASP A 557 0.32 -14.40 30.75
C ASP A 557 0.68 -13.88 32.15
N LYS A 558 0.02 -12.81 32.60
CA LYS A 558 0.22 -12.18 33.92
C LYS A 558 0.00 -13.12 35.11
N THR A 559 -0.70 -14.24 34.92
CA THR A 559 -0.87 -15.21 36.00
C THR A 559 0.45 -15.91 36.32
N LYS A 560 1.31 -16.08 35.31
CA LYS A 560 2.55 -16.87 35.33
C LYS A 560 3.83 -16.06 35.57
N ILE A 561 3.84 -14.78 35.21
CA ILE A 561 5.03 -13.90 35.27
C ILE A 561 4.95 -12.87 36.41
N THR A 562 6.10 -12.46 36.95
CA THR A 562 6.18 -11.27 37.82
C THR A 562 6.08 -10.01 36.96
N LYS A 563 6.04 -8.84 37.61
CA LYS A 563 5.99 -7.55 36.89
C LYS A 563 7.34 -7.12 36.34
N ILE A 564 8.44 -7.75 36.75
CA ILE A 564 9.81 -7.29 36.48
C ILE A 564 10.25 -7.74 35.08
N CYS A 565 10.74 -6.79 34.29
CA CYS A 565 11.30 -7.04 32.96
C CYS A 565 12.46 -6.12 32.62
N GLY A 566 13.33 -6.55 31.73
CA GLY A 566 14.44 -5.76 31.20
C GLY A 566 14.55 -5.87 29.69
N LEU A 567 15.03 -4.79 29.07
CA LEU A 567 15.39 -4.75 27.66
C LEU A 567 16.81 -4.22 27.53
N ILE A 568 17.65 -4.98 26.82
CA ILE A 568 19.10 -4.75 26.75
C ILE A 568 19.54 -4.78 25.27
N PRO A 569 20.18 -3.71 24.76
CA PRO A 569 20.78 -3.71 23.44
C PRO A 569 22.02 -4.60 23.44
N PHE A 570 22.16 -5.44 22.41
CA PHE A 570 23.22 -6.42 22.31
C PHE A 570 23.97 -6.28 20.99
N CYS A 571 25.30 -6.32 21.04
CA CYS A 571 26.22 -6.30 19.88
C CYS A 571 26.20 -5.07 18.95
N GLN A 572 25.46 -3.98 19.25
CA GLN A 572 25.47 -2.76 18.43
C GLN A 572 25.65 -1.49 19.27
N ASN A 573 26.30 -0.49 18.67
CA ASN A 573 26.62 0.78 19.33
C ASN A 573 25.37 1.59 19.67
N GLU A 574 24.34 1.56 18.84
CA GLU A 574 23.11 2.33 19.01
C GLU A 574 21.92 1.57 18.41
N THR A 575 20.83 1.42 19.16
CA THR A 575 19.58 0.79 18.71
C THR A 575 18.41 1.71 18.99
N ARG A 576 17.61 2.04 17.97
CA ARG A 576 16.38 2.80 18.16
C ARG A 576 15.27 1.87 18.63
N VAL A 577 14.64 2.21 19.75
CA VAL A 577 13.62 1.39 20.39
C VAL A 577 12.36 2.22 20.64
N THR A 578 11.22 1.67 20.25
CA THR A 578 9.89 2.17 20.60
C THR A 578 9.13 1.05 21.30
N THR A 579 8.59 1.32 22.49
CA THR A 579 7.85 0.32 23.27
C THR A 579 6.44 0.79 23.60
N ARG A 580 5.49 -0.14 23.69
CA ARG A 580 4.14 0.10 24.20
C ARG A 580 3.71 -1.02 25.16
N GLY A 581 3.05 -0.64 26.26
CA GLY A 581 2.51 -1.59 27.25
C GLY A 581 3.40 -1.85 28.47
N PHE A 582 4.55 -1.19 28.54
CA PHE A 582 5.37 -1.12 29.74
C PHE A 582 4.90 0.02 30.65
N ARG A 583 5.37 0.03 31.91
CA ARG A 583 5.13 1.14 32.84
C ARG A 583 5.76 2.44 32.33
N TRP A 584 6.90 2.31 31.68
CA TRP A 584 7.62 3.40 31.01
C TRP A 584 7.81 3.01 29.55
N ASP A 585 6.92 3.52 28.70
CA ASP A 585 6.97 3.35 27.25
C ASP A 585 8.00 4.31 26.63
N LEU A 586 8.74 3.83 25.64
CA LEU A 586 9.76 4.58 24.93
C LEU A 586 9.24 5.01 23.57
N GLU A 587 9.45 6.27 23.22
CA GLU A 587 9.10 6.84 21.90
C GLU A 587 10.38 7.09 21.10
N SER A 588 10.77 6.11 20.26
CA SER A 588 11.93 6.24 19.36
C SER A 588 13.23 6.69 20.05
N GLN A 589 13.48 6.20 21.26
CA GLN A 589 14.72 6.51 21.97
C GLN A 589 15.89 5.70 21.41
N ASN A 590 17.06 6.33 21.37
CA ASN A 590 18.30 5.66 20.99
C ASN A 590 18.94 5.05 22.24
N MET A 591 19.13 3.73 22.21
CA MET A 591 19.79 2.96 23.26
C MET A 591 21.21 2.64 22.85
N GLU A 592 22.19 3.11 23.63
CA GLU A 592 23.61 2.81 23.41
C GLU A 592 24.00 1.45 23.98
N PHE A 593 25.08 0.87 23.45
CA PHE A 593 25.70 -0.34 24.00
C PHE A 593 26.02 -0.16 25.50
N GLY A 594 25.52 -1.07 26.35
CA GLY A 594 25.68 -0.99 27.80
C GLY A 594 24.57 -0.21 28.53
N GLY A 595 23.61 0.37 27.81
CA GLY A 595 22.39 0.93 28.39
C GLY A 595 21.38 -0.17 28.77
N LEU A 596 20.60 0.04 29.82
CA LEU A 596 19.51 -0.84 30.24
C LEU A 596 18.22 -0.02 30.28
N ILE A 597 17.12 -0.54 29.70
CA ILE A 597 15.81 0.07 29.96
C ILE A 597 15.52 -0.09 31.45
N SER A 598 15.31 1.04 32.12
CA SER A 598 15.05 1.25 33.55
C SER A 598 14.88 -0.04 34.37
N THR A 599 15.74 -0.24 35.37
CA THR A 599 15.65 -1.34 36.36
C THR A 599 14.30 -1.42 37.10
N SER A 600 13.50 -0.35 37.01
CA SER A 600 12.17 -0.20 37.60
C SER A 600 11.04 -0.33 36.59
N ASN A 601 11.31 -0.77 35.35
CA ASN A 601 10.26 -0.93 34.34
C ASN A 601 9.43 -2.20 34.63
N GLU A 602 8.12 -2.06 34.49
CA GLU A 602 7.16 -3.12 34.82
C GLU A 602 6.25 -3.42 33.64
N ILE A 603 5.84 -4.69 33.53
CA ILE A 603 4.83 -5.14 32.55
C ILE A 603 3.45 -4.69 33.03
N VAL A 604 2.84 -3.73 32.34
CA VAL A 604 1.51 -3.19 32.69
C VAL A 604 0.42 -3.88 31.87
N ASN A 605 0.66 -4.16 30.60
CA ASN A 605 -0.29 -4.81 29.70
C ASN A 605 0.10 -6.26 29.39
N GLU A 606 -0.89 -7.11 29.08
CA GLU A 606 -0.65 -8.50 28.66
C GLU A 606 -0.05 -8.60 27.25
N ARG A 607 -0.25 -7.54 26.45
CA ARG A 607 0.35 -7.37 25.13
C ARG A 607 1.37 -6.25 25.21
N LEU A 608 2.61 -6.58 24.92
CA LEU A 608 3.71 -5.63 24.80
C LEU A 608 4.05 -5.48 23.32
N GLN A 609 4.29 -4.26 22.86
CA GLN A 609 4.79 -4.01 21.51
C GLN A 609 6.18 -3.43 21.64
N VAL A 610 7.14 -4.03 20.94
CA VAL A 610 8.53 -3.60 20.93
C VAL A 610 8.96 -3.48 19.47
N GLN A 611 9.23 -2.25 19.04
CA GLN A 611 9.78 -1.95 17.74
C GLN A 611 11.25 -1.56 17.89
N THR A 612 12.13 -2.28 17.19
CA THR A 612 13.58 -2.11 17.33
C THR A 612 14.25 -2.03 15.96
N SER A 613 15.33 -1.25 15.87
CA SER A 613 16.18 -1.21 14.67
C SER A 613 17.29 -2.26 14.66
N ALA A 614 17.47 -3.01 15.74
CA ALA A 614 18.48 -4.05 15.89
C ALA A 614 18.02 -5.10 16.92
N PRO A 615 18.65 -6.29 16.99
CA PRO A 615 18.31 -7.30 17.98
C PRO A 615 18.45 -6.80 19.42
N LEU A 616 17.45 -7.09 20.26
CA LEU A 616 17.44 -6.76 21.69
C LEU A 616 17.28 -8.02 22.53
N ILE A 617 17.93 -8.07 23.68
CA ILE A 617 17.64 -9.08 24.71
C ILE A 617 16.45 -8.60 25.52
N PHE A 618 15.43 -9.44 25.64
CA PHE A 618 14.29 -9.26 26.53
C PHE A 618 14.36 -10.25 27.67
N THR A 619 14.29 -9.74 28.90
CA THR A 619 14.33 -10.54 30.12
C THR A 619 13.05 -10.33 30.92
N PHE A 620 12.51 -11.39 31.50
CA PHE A 620 11.38 -11.34 32.42
C PHE A 620 11.46 -12.46 33.45
N GLN A 621 10.85 -12.26 34.61
CA GLN A 621 10.89 -13.23 35.71
C GLN A 621 9.55 -13.96 35.86
N LEU A 622 9.61 -15.26 36.13
CA LEU A 622 8.47 -16.14 36.45
C LEU A 622 8.10 -16.04 37.93
N LYS A 623 6.83 -16.28 38.29
CA LYS A 623 6.40 -16.28 39.71
C LYS A 623 6.87 -17.50 40.49
N ASP A 624 7.04 -18.64 39.83
CA ASP A 624 7.48 -19.91 40.41
C ASP A 624 8.13 -20.75 39.30
N ALA A 625 9.30 -21.35 39.55
CA ALA A 625 9.95 -22.31 38.65
C ALA A 625 9.03 -23.49 38.24
N LYS A 626 7.98 -23.80 39.02
CA LYS A 626 6.96 -24.80 38.66
C LYS A 626 6.12 -24.42 37.44
N VAL A 627 6.06 -23.14 37.05
CA VAL A 627 5.35 -22.67 35.85
C VAL A 627 5.93 -23.27 34.55
N ILE A 628 7.18 -23.73 34.60
CA ILE A 628 7.87 -24.38 33.49
C ILE A 628 7.37 -25.82 33.27
N ARG A 629 6.83 -26.47 34.32
CA ARG A 629 6.13 -27.76 34.22
C ARG A 629 4.70 -27.56 33.73
#